data_AF-A0A7J7R0G8-F1
#
_entry.id   AF-A0A7J7R0G8-F1
#
_cell.length_a   1.000
_cell.length_b   1.000
_cell.length_c   1.000
_cell.angle_alpha   90.00
_cell.angle_beta   90.00
_cell.angle_gamma   90.00
#
_symmetry.space_group_name_H-M   'P 1'
#
loop_
_entity.id
_entity.type
_entity.pdbx_description
1 polymer ?
#
loop_
_entity_poly.entity_id
_entity_poly.type
_entity_poly.pdbx_seq_one_letter_code
_entity_poly.pdbx_strand_id
1 'polypeptide(L)'
;MDWDQLDLNPRIVAAVKRAKLASVKEVLHFSGPDLQRLAGLSGPDAQHLLRTVSWHLRGGSLCTALDLQQQKGRFPEQHQRLSLGCPVLDGLLRGGLPLGGITELAGRSSVGKTQLALQLCLAVQLPRRLGGLEAGAVYVCTEDAFPDRRLQQLMAQQRRLRTDAPGHELEEMRFGDHIFIEHVADVPRSAASSPGRRPRAGPRLCRRWGPRCAG
;
A
#
# COMPACT_ATOMS: atom_id res chain seq x y z
N MET A 1 -23.33 1.11 1.16
CA MET A 1 -23.17 0.52 -0.18
C MET A 1 -23.45 1.63 -1.18
N ASP A 2 -22.40 2.24 -1.74
CA ASP A 2 -22.48 3.52 -2.49
C ASP A 2 -23.07 3.43 -3.90
N TRP A 3 -23.52 2.25 -4.32
CA TRP A 3 -24.04 2.03 -5.68
C TRP A 3 -25.31 2.81 -5.99
N ASP A 4 -26.10 3.12 -4.95
CA ASP A 4 -27.40 3.78 -5.10
C ASP A 4 -27.24 5.31 -5.29
N GLN A 5 -26.02 5.85 -5.18
CA GLN A 5 -25.67 7.24 -5.48
C GLN A 5 -25.20 7.44 -6.94
N LEU A 6 -25.02 6.35 -7.67
CA LEU A 6 -24.60 6.37 -9.07
C LEU A 6 -25.83 6.36 -9.97
N ASP A 7 -25.87 7.27 -10.94
CA ASP A 7 -26.88 7.29 -11.98
C ASP A 7 -26.64 6.12 -12.96
N LEU A 8 -27.09 4.93 -12.56
CA LEU A 8 -26.92 3.67 -13.28
C LEU A 8 -28.26 2.94 -13.36
N ASN A 9 -28.47 2.24 -14.47
CA ASN A 9 -29.63 1.38 -14.62
C ASN A 9 -29.67 0.31 -13.50
N PRO A 10 -30.84 0.08 -12.85
CA PRO A 10 -30.99 -0.94 -11.81
C PRO A 10 -30.49 -2.33 -12.20
N ARG A 11 -30.56 -2.69 -13.49
CA ARG A 11 -30.02 -3.95 -14.02
C ARG A 11 -28.49 -4.04 -13.89
N ILE A 12 -27.78 -2.94 -14.14
CA ILE A 12 -26.32 -2.86 -14.03
C ILE A 12 -25.93 -2.95 -12.55
N VAL A 13 -26.62 -2.23 -11.67
CA VAL A 13 -26.39 -2.26 -10.23
C VAL A 13 -26.61 -3.68 -9.68
N ALA A 14 -27.68 -4.36 -10.10
CA ALA A 14 -27.94 -5.74 -9.71
C ALA A 14 -26.86 -6.72 -10.22
N ALA A 15 -26.36 -6.53 -11.44
CA ALA A 15 -25.29 -7.33 -12.01
C ALA A 15 -23.96 -7.17 -11.25
N VAL A 16 -23.60 -5.93 -10.91
CA VAL A 16 -22.41 -5.59 -10.11
C VAL A 16 -22.50 -6.16 -8.70
N LYS A 17 -23.66 -6.01 -8.03
CA LYS A 17 -23.92 -6.61 -6.71
C LYS A 17 -23.82 -8.14 -6.76
N ARG A 18 -24.30 -8.78 -7.82
CA ARG A 18 -24.19 -10.24 -8.05
C ARG A 18 -22.74 -10.69 -8.29
N ALA A 19 -21.94 -9.86 -8.96
CA ALA A 19 -20.53 -10.09 -9.23
C ALA A 19 -19.63 -9.88 -8.00
N LYS A 20 -20.20 -9.52 -6.84
CA LYS A 20 -19.52 -9.30 -5.56
C LYS A 20 -18.45 -8.20 -5.59
N LEU A 21 -18.63 -7.19 -6.44
CA LEU A 21 -17.81 -5.99 -6.39
C LEU A 21 -18.20 -5.19 -5.14
N ALA A 22 -17.25 -5.08 -4.20
CA ALA A 22 -17.43 -4.52 -2.87
C ALA A 22 -17.42 -3.00 -2.86
N SER A 23 -16.76 -2.35 -3.83
CA SER A 23 -16.69 -0.88 -3.89
C SER A 23 -16.76 -0.31 -5.30
N VAL A 24 -17.18 0.95 -5.39
CA VAL A 24 -17.20 1.74 -6.63
C VAL A 24 -15.80 1.83 -7.26
N LYS A 25 -14.76 1.99 -6.41
CA LYS A 25 -13.35 2.02 -6.85
C LYS A 25 -12.89 0.70 -7.47
N GLU A 26 -13.35 -0.42 -6.93
CA GLU A 26 -12.96 -1.75 -7.40
C GLU A 26 -13.34 -2.02 -8.85
N VAL A 27 -14.41 -1.40 -9.36
CA VAL A 27 -14.80 -1.49 -10.78
C VAL A 27 -13.65 -1.05 -11.69
N LEU A 28 -12.90 -0.01 -11.30
CA LEU A 28 -11.80 0.52 -12.09
C LEU A 28 -10.57 -0.40 -12.13
N HIS A 29 -10.53 -1.47 -11.34
CA HIS A 29 -9.50 -2.50 -11.44
C HIS A 29 -9.73 -3.46 -12.61
N PHE A 30 -10.90 -3.42 -13.23
CA PHE A 30 -11.29 -4.32 -14.31
C PHE A 30 -11.42 -3.59 -15.64
N SER A 31 -11.03 -4.26 -16.73
CA SER A 31 -11.30 -3.76 -18.08
C SER A 31 -12.78 -3.96 -18.45
N GLY A 32 -13.24 -3.25 -19.50
CA GLY A 32 -14.59 -3.45 -20.03
C GLY A 32 -14.91 -4.92 -20.38
N PRO A 33 -14.04 -5.64 -21.10
CA PRO A 33 -14.21 -7.08 -21.34
C PRO A 33 -14.23 -7.94 -20.07
N ASP A 34 -13.45 -7.58 -19.04
CA ASP A 34 -13.47 -8.31 -17.76
C ASP A 34 -14.79 -8.13 -17.04
N LEU A 35 -15.35 -6.90 -17.04
CA LEU A 35 -16.66 -6.63 -16.46
C LEU A 35 -17.79 -7.35 -17.20
N GLN A 36 -17.70 -7.48 -18.52
CA GLN A 36 -18.65 -8.29 -19.30
C GLN A 36 -18.61 -9.75 -18.85
N ARG A 37 -17.42 -10.34 -18.69
CA ARG A 37 -17.27 -11.74 -18.25
C ARG A 37 -17.66 -11.95 -16.79
N LEU A 38 -17.29 -11.03 -15.91
CA LEU A 38 -17.47 -11.14 -14.45
C LEU A 38 -18.92 -10.87 -14.04
N ALA A 39 -19.55 -9.85 -14.61
CA ALA A 39 -20.89 -9.40 -14.22
C ALA A 39 -21.98 -9.76 -15.23
N GLY A 40 -21.62 -10.34 -16.39
CA GLY A 40 -22.57 -10.67 -17.45
C GLY A 40 -23.17 -9.43 -18.11
N LEU A 41 -22.43 -8.32 -18.12
CA LEU A 41 -22.87 -7.06 -18.72
C LEU A 41 -22.70 -7.09 -20.24
N SER A 42 -23.49 -6.29 -20.95
CA SER A 42 -23.22 -5.99 -22.35
C SER A 42 -22.00 -5.06 -22.49
N GLY A 43 -21.36 -5.04 -23.66
CA GLY A 43 -20.26 -4.10 -23.94
C GLY A 43 -20.62 -2.62 -23.64
N PRO A 44 -21.77 -2.12 -24.11
CA PRO A 44 -22.24 -0.77 -23.79
C PRO A 44 -22.45 -0.54 -22.29
N ASP A 45 -23.07 -1.50 -21.58
CA ASP A 45 -23.33 -1.36 -20.14
C ASP A 45 -22.04 -1.35 -19.32
N ALA A 46 -21.05 -2.18 -19.70
CA ALA A 46 -19.75 -2.20 -19.05
C ALA A 46 -18.99 -0.88 -19.26
N GLN A 47 -19.05 -0.30 -20.47
CA GLN A 47 -18.46 1.01 -20.74
C GLN A 47 -19.20 2.14 -20.00
N HIS A 48 -20.52 2.09 -19.97
CA HIS A 48 -21.34 3.05 -19.23
C HIS A 48 -21.02 3.02 -17.73
N LEU A 49 -20.96 1.82 -17.14
CA LEU A 49 -20.54 1.60 -15.76
C LEU A 49 -19.17 2.23 -15.48
N LEU A 50 -18.15 1.91 -16.30
CA LEU A 50 -16.80 2.47 -16.15
C LEU A 50 -16.78 4.00 -16.24
N ARG A 51 -17.55 4.60 -17.16
CA ARG A 51 -17.64 6.06 -17.29
C ARG A 51 -18.31 6.69 -16.08
N THR A 52 -19.46 6.18 -15.65
CA THR A 52 -20.20 6.73 -14.51
C THR A 52 -19.38 6.64 -13.22
N VAL A 53 -18.74 5.49 -12.98
CA VAL A 53 -17.82 5.30 -11.86
C VAL A 53 -16.63 6.26 -11.95
N SER A 54 -16.01 6.41 -13.13
CA SER A 54 -14.89 7.33 -13.34
C SER A 54 -15.28 8.78 -13.04
N TRP A 55 -16.44 9.21 -13.51
CA TRP A 55 -16.95 10.57 -13.28
C TRP A 55 -17.24 10.82 -11.81
N HIS A 56 -17.90 9.86 -11.14
CA HIS A 56 -18.21 9.95 -9.72
C HIS A 56 -16.94 10.05 -8.87
N LEU A 57 -15.94 9.19 -9.12
CA LEU A 57 -14.68 9.17 -8.35
C LEU A 57 -13.75 10.35 -8.66
N ARG A 58 -13.75 10.86 -9.90
CA ARG A 58 -12.98 12.07 -10.23
C ARG A 58 -13.51 13.31 -9.52
N GLY A 59 -14.80 13.33 -9.18
CA GLY A 59 -15.39 14.43 -8.42
C GLY A 59 -15.21 15.79 -9.10
N GLY A 60 -15.60 15.87 -10.38
CA GLY A 60 -15.86 17.11 -11.12
C GLY A 60 -14.83 18.24 -11.01
N SER A 61 -13.76 18.17 -11.82
CA SER A 61 -13.26 19.30 -12.63
C SER A 61 -11.97 18.91 -13.33
N LEU A 62 -11.79 19.39 -14.56
CA LEU A 62 -10.46 19.53 -15.14
C LEU A 62 -9.70 20.51 -14.24
N CYS A 63 -8.59 20.08 -13.66
CA CYS A 63 -7.69 21.00 -12.95
C CYS A 63 -6.67 21.54 -13.93
N THR A 64 -6.37 22.84 -13.82
CA THR A 64 -5.24 23.41 -14.56
C THR A 64 -3.93 23.04 -13.86
N ALA A 65 -2.82 23.14 -14.60
CA ALA A 65 -1.50 22.99 -13.98
C ALA A 65 -1.28 23.99 -12.82
N LEU A 66 -1.90 25.19 -12.91
CA LEU A 66 -1.85 26.20 -11.87
C LEU A 66 -2.63 25.78 -10.62
N ASP A 67 -3.80 25.16 -10.76
CA ASP A 67 -4.59 24.69 -9.62
C ASP A 67 -3.86 23.57 -8.84
N LEU A 68 -3.15 22.70 -9.57
CA LEU A 68 -2.27 21.69 -8.98
C LEU A 68 -1.09 22.32 -8.24
N GLN A 69 -0.42 23.32 -8.85
CA GLN A 69 0.72 24.01 -8.23
C GLN A 69 0.32 24.83 -7.00
N GLN A 70 -0.83 25.50 -7.04
CA GLN A 70 -1.34 26.32 -5.94
C GLN A 70 -1.91 25.46 -4.79
N GLN A 71 -1.82 24.12 -4.89
CA GLN A 71 -2.34 23.18 -3.91
C GLN A 71 -3.82 23.40 -3.56
N LYS A 72 -4.58 24.02 -4.48
CA LYS A 72 -6.05 24.11 -4.39
C LYS A 72 -6.71 22.77 -4.73
N GLY A 73 -5.92 21.82 -5.22
CA GLY A 73 -6.34 20.45 -5.51
C GLY A 73 -6.53 19.58 -4.28
N ARG A 74 -7.53 18.71 -4.36
CA ARG A 74 -8.05 17.74 -3.36
C ARG A 74 -7.06 16.68 -2.82
N PHE A 75 -5.76 16.77 -3.09
CA PHE A 75 -4.79 15.68 -2.82
C PHE A 75 -3.72 16.05 -1.78
N PRO A 76 -4.11 16.22 -0.50
CA PRO A 76 -3.16 16.57 0.57
C PRO A 76 -2.11 15.47 0.82
N GLU A 77 -2.39 14.21 0.48
CA GLU A 77 -1.46 13.10 0.68
C GLU A 77 -0.29 13.07 -0.32
N GLN A 78 -0.44 13.69 -1.50
CA GLN A 78 0.61 13.68 -2.53
C GLN A 78 1.86 14.48 -2.14
N HIS A 79 1.75 15.35 -1.13
CA HIS A 79 2.86 16.17 -0.64
C HIS A 79 3.51 15.59 0.62
N GLN A 80 2.92 14.54 1.19
CA GLN A 80 3.51 13.88 2.35
C GLN A 80 4.77 13.13 1.93
N ARG A 81 5.74 13.11 2.84
CA ARG A 81 7.02 12.44 2.65
C ARG A 81 7.36 11.61 3.86
N LEU A 82 7.99 10.46 3.62
CA LEU A 82 8.56 9.61 4.65
C LEU A 82 10.06 9.93 4.78
N SER A 83 10.47 10.38 5.96
CA SER A 83 11.88 10.60 6.29
C SER A 83 12.64 9.27 6.29
N LEU A 84 13.88 9.30 5.80
CA LEU A 84 14.80 8.17 5.81
C LEU A 84 15.55 8.06 7.15
N GLY A 85 15.32 8.98 8.10
CA GLY A 85 16.05 9.06 9.36
C GLY A 85 17.48 9.56 9.24
N CYS A 86 17.83 10.15 8.10
CA CYS A 86 19.15 10.72 7.84
C CYS A 86 18.97 12.12 7.23
N PRO A 87 19.34 13.20 7.95
CA PRO A 87 19.16 14.56 7.46
C PRO A 87 19.82 14.83 6.10
N VAL A 88 20.95 14.17 5.81
CA VAL A 88 21.65 14.29 4.53
C VAL A 88 20.83 13.67 3.39
N LEU A 89 20.31 12.45 3.59
CA LEU A 89 19.49 11.78 2.57
C LEU A 89 18.13 12.47 2.39
N ASP A 90 17.52 12.91 3.49
CA ASP A 90 16.28 13.68 3.44
C ASP A 90 16.49 15.00 2.71
N GLY A 91 17.60 15.70 2.94
CA GLY A 91 17.98 16.90 2.19
C GLY A 91 18.11 16.63 0.69
N LEU A 92 18.80 15.54 0.29
CA LEU A 92 18.92 15.13 -1.10
C LEU A 92 17.57 14.81 -1.75
N LEU A 93 16.62 14.27 -0.99
CA LEU A 93 15.29 13.88 -1.44
C LEU A 93 14.21 14.95 -1.21
N ARG A 94 14.63 16.17 -0.85
CA ARG A 94 13.73 17.32 -0.57
C ARG A 94 12.70 17.03 0.53
N GLY A 95 13.16 16.47 1.63
CA GLY A 95 12.37 16.13 2.82
C GLY A 95 11.97 14.66 2.93
N GLY A 96 12.56 13.77 2.14
CA GLY A 96 12.33 12.33 2.20
C GLY A 96 11.54 11.76 1.02
N LEU A 97 11.14 10.48 1.13
CA LEU A 97 10.48 9.72 0.07
C LEU A 97 9.05 10.22 -0.17
N PRO A 98 8.69 10.65 -1.39
CA PRO A 98 7.34 11.11 -1.69
C PRO A 98 6.32 9.98 -1.65
N LEU A 99 5.11 10.27 -1.15
CA LEU A 99 3.98 9.35 -1.23
C LEU A 99 3.25 9.45 -2.58
N GLY A 100 2.42 8.44 -2.88
CA GLY A 100 1.61 8.42 -4.11
C GLY A 100 2.38 7.99 -5.36
N GLY A 101 3.57 7.40 -5.21
CA GLY A 101 4.37 6.86 -6.30
C GLY A 101 5.17 5.62 -5.89
N ILE A 102 5.95 5.10 -6.85
CA ILE A 102 6.88 3.98 -6.62
C ILE A 102 8.29 4.56 -6.59
N THR A 103 9.04 4.26 -5.53
CA THR A 103 10.48 4.58 -5.45
C THR A 103 11.29 3.30 -5.59
N GLU A 104 12.24 3.29 -6.51
CA GLU A 104 13.19 2.20 -6.69
C GLU A 104 14.54 2.52 -6.06
N LEU A 105 15.08 1.58 -5.27
CA LEU A 105 16.43 1.65 -4.71
C LEU A 105 17.33 0.61 -5.40
N ALA A 106 18.12 1.05 -6.37
CA ALA A 106 19.02 0.18 -7.13
C ALA A 106 20.50 0.34 -6.72
N GLY A 107 21.27 -0.73 -6.84
CA GLY A 107 22.70 -0.73 -6.51
C GLY A 107 23.29 -2.14 -6.40
N ARG A 108 24.63 -2.25 -6.34
CA ARG A 108 25.34 -3.54 -6.22
C ARG A 108 24.98 -4.26 -4.92
N SER A 109 25.32 -5.55 -4.81
CA SER A 109 25.20 -6.25 -3.53
C SER A 109 26.02 -5.52 -2.45
N SER A 110 25.56 -5.61 -1.20
CA SER A 110 26.22 -5.02 -0.03
C SER A 110 26.33 -3.48 0.01
N VAL A 111 25.63 -2.72 -0.85
CA VAL A 111 25.58 -1.24 -0.74
C VAL A 111 24.57 -0.71 0.30
N GLY A 112 23.92 -1.60 1.06
CA GLY A 112 22.99 -1.21 2.12
C GLY A 112 21.50 -1.13 1.73
N LYS A 113 21.09 -1.64 0.55
CA LYS A 113 19.68 -1.61 0.12
C LYS A 113 18.73 -2.22 1.15
N THR A 114 19.05 -3.42 1.63
CA THR A 114 18.28 -4.12 2.67
C THR A 114 18.28 -3.36 4.00
N GLN A 115 19.37 -2.70 4.36
CA GLN A 115 19.44 -1.87 5.58
C GLN A 115 18.48 -0.70 5.49
N LEU A 116 18.44 -0.03 4.33
CA LEU A 116 17.52 1.09 4.11
C LEU A 116 16.07 0.63 4.13
N ALA A 117 15.75 -0.50 3.51
CA ALA A 117 14.40 -1.08 3.51
C ALA A 117 13.91 -1.40 4.94
N LEU A 118 14.76 -1.99 5.78
CA LEU A 118 14.42 -2.25 7.19
C LEU A 118 14.25 -0.96 7.99
N GLN A 119 15.11 0.03 7.76
CA GLN A 119 15.00 1.33 8.43
C GLN A 119 13.70 2.06 8.04
N LEU A 120 13.28 1.98 6.77
CA LEU A 120 11.99 2.52 6.32
C LEU A 120 10.79 1.83 6.99
N CYS A 121 10.87 0.52 7.22
CA CYS A 121 9.83 -0.21 7.97
C CYS A 121 9.69 0.29 9.40
N LEU A 122 10.77 0.76 10.03
CA LEU A 122 10.75 1.38 11.35
C LEU A 122 10.32 2.85 11.28
N ALA A 123 10.81 3.59 10.29
CA ALA A 123 10.55 5.03 10.15
C ALA A 123 9.07 5.34 9.91
N VAL A 124 8.37 4.50 9.13
CA VAL A 124 6.94 4.72 8.82
C VAL A 124 6.03 4.66 10.04
N GLN A 125 6.44 3.91 11.08
CA GLN A 125 5.70 3.78 12.33
C GLN A 125 5.79 5.02 13.22
N LEU A 126 6.74 5.94 12.96
CA LEU A 126 6.91 7.15 13.76
C LEU A 126 5.76 8.15 13.58
N PRO A 127 5.52 9.01 14.59
CA PRO A 127 4.66 10.17 14.47
C PRO A 127 5.01 11.05 13.26
N ARG A 128 4.00 11.69 12.68
CA ARG A 128 4.19 12.60 11.53
C ARG A 128 5.13 13.76 11.83
N ARG A 129 5.11 14.26 13.06
CA ARG A 129 6.02 15.30 13.56
C ARG A 129 7.50 14.87 13.56
N LEU A 130 7.78 13.56 13.57
CA LEU A 130 9.12 12.97 13.50
C LEU A 130 9.45 12.42 12.09
N GLY A 131 8.66 12.81 11.08
CA GLY A 131 8.86 12.39 9.69
C GLY A 131 8.39 10.98 9.37
N GLY A 132 7.62 10.33 10.26
CA GLY A 132 6.91 9.09 9.97
C GLY A 132 5.49 9.30 9.47
N LEU A 133 4.69 8.24 9.41
CA LEU A 133 3.30 8.27 8.92
C LEU A 133 2.28 7.65 9.88
N GLU A 134 2.72 7.26 11.09
CA GLU A 134 1.89 6.52 12.07
C GLU A 134 1.23 5.28 11.46
N ALA A 135 1.96 4.59 10.57
CA ALA A 135 1.44 3.50 9.77
C ALA A 135 2.32 2.24 9.85
N GLY A 136 1.78 1.12 9.39
CA GLY A 136 2.50 -0.15 9.29
C GLY A 136 3.27 -0.31 7.97
N ALA A 137 4.17 -1.28 7.95
CA ALA A 137 4.95 -1.67 6.77
C ALA A 137 4.67 -3.12 6.38
N VAL A 138 4.64 -3.40 5.07
CA VAL A 138 4.65 -4.75 4.53
C VAL A 138 5.99 -4.98 3.86
N TYR A 139 6.75 -5.97 4.31
CA TYR A 139 8.03 -6.36 3.76
C TYR A 139 7.87 -7.66 2.97
N VAL A 140 8.19 -7.63 1.68
CA VAL A 140 8.09 -8.79 0.79
C VAL A 140 9.49 -9.31 0.48
N CYS A 141 9.77 -10.56 0.85
CA CYS A 141 11.03 -11.25 0.60
C CYS A 141 10.96 -12.09 -0.68
N THR A 142 11.85 -11.81 -1.64
CA THR A 142 11.92 -12.53 -2.92
C THR A 142 13.09 -13.52 -3.01
N GLU A 143 14.19 -13.28 -2.31
CA GLU A 143 15.43 -14.06 -2.43
C GLU A 143 15.72 -14.84 -1.14
N ASP A 144 15.96 -14.12 -0.04
CA ASP A 144 16.37 -14.69 1.23
C ASP A 144 15.28 -14.63 2.31
N ALA A 145 15.53 -15.34 3.41
CA ALA A 145 14.76 -15.21 4.64
C ALA A 145 14.75 -13.74 5.14
N PHE A 146 13.68 -13.37 5.83
CA PHE A 146 13.57 -12.03 6.39
C PHE A 146 14.69 -11.81 7.43
N PRO A 147 15.43 -10.69 7.37
CA PRO A 147 16.56 -10.42 8.25
C PRO A 147 16.09 -9.94 9.65
N ASP A 148 15.40 -10.82 10.37
CA ASP A 148 14.77 -10.60 11.68
C ASP A 148 15.76 -10.14 12.76
N ARG A 149 16.92 -10.81 12.88
CA ARG A 149 17.96 -10.45 13.84
C ARG A 149 18.47 -9.05 13.59
N ARG A 150 18.56 -8.66 12.31
CA ARG A 150 19.02 -7.33 11.94
C ARG A 150 17.97 -6.27 12.24
N LEU A 151 16.69 -6.56 12.00
CA LEU A 151 15.60 -5.68 12.41
C LEU A 151 15.62 -5.43 13.92
N GLN A 152 15.77 -6.48 14.74
CA GLN A 152 15.86 -6.36 16.20
C GLN A 152 17.04 -5.48 16.64
N GLN A 153 18.20 -5.60 15.98
CA GLN A 153 19.34 -4.72 16.23
C GLN A 153 19.01 -3.26 15.90
N LEU A 154 18.38 -3.01 14.74
CA LEU A 154 17.99 -1.65 14.34
C LEU A 154 16.94 -1.04 15.28
N MET A 155 15.99 -1.85 15.77
CA MET A 155 15.01 -1.45 16.77
C MET A 155 15.68 -1.04 18.09
N ALA A 156 16.58 -1.88 18.60
CA ALA A 156 17.32 -1.60 19.83
C ALA A 156 18.19 -0.33 19.73
N GLN A 157 18.64 0.04 18.53
CA GLN A 157 19.49 1.20 18.29
C GLN A 157 18.72 2.46 17.82
N GLN A 158 17.40 2.43 17.67
CA GLN A 158 16.65 3.59 17.15
C GLN A 158 16.92 4.88 17.94
N ARG A 159 17.09 4.79 19.26
CA ARG A 159 17.43 5.95 20.12
C ARG A 159 18.75 6.63 19.72
N ARG A 160 19.72 5.86 19.22
CA ARG A 160 21.03 6.38 18.81
C ARG A 160 21.04 6.83 17.36
N LEU A 161 20.21 6.21 16.53
CA LEU A 161 20.14 6.49 15.10
C LEU A 161 19.28 7.73 14.79
N ARG A 162 18.24 7.99 15.61
CA ARG A 162 17.37 9.17 15.50
C ARG A 162 17.82 10.26 16.47
N THR A 163 18.80 11.06 16.06
CA THR A 163 19.26 12.24 16.83
C THR A 163 18.32 13.44 16.70
N ASP A 164 17.40 13.37 15.76
CA ASP A 164 16.39 14.38 15.41
C ASP A 164 15.07 14.22 16.19
N ALA A 165 14.91 13.15 16.97
CA ALA A 165 13.72 12.88 17.77
C ALA A 165 14.01 12.93 19.28
N PRO A 166 13.13 13.52 20.10
CA PRO A 166 13.28 13.53 21.55
C PRO A 166 13.12 12.12 22.14
N GLY A 167 14.04 11.73 23.03
CA GLY A 167 14.17 10.35 23.50
C GLY A 167 12.91 9.73 24.13
N HIS A 168 12.09 10.52 24.83
CA HIS A 168 10.88 10.04 25.52
C HIS A 168 9.80 9.55 24.55
N GLU A 169 9.66 10.15 23.37
CA GLU A 169 8.66 9.73 22.37
C GLU A 169 9.02 8.36 21.77
N LEU A 170 10.31 8.02 21.74
CA LEU A 170 10.79 6.73 21.25
C LEU A 170 10.66 5.61 22.31
N GLU A 171 10.45 5.95 23.59
CA GLU A 171 10.35 4.96 24.69
C GLU A 171 8.97 4.31 24.76
N GLU A 172 7.92 5.06 24.45
CA GLU A 172 6.55 4.56 24.43
C GLU A 172 6.27 3.74 23.15
N MET A 173 7.12 3.88 22.13
CA MET A 173 6.92 3.25 20.84
C MET A 173 7.35 1.79 20.82
N ARG A 174 6.39 0.92 20.52
CA ARG A 174 6.62 -0.50 20.23
C ARG A 174 6.94 -0.69 18.76
N PHE A 175 8.17 -0.39 18.39
CA PHE A 175 8.67 -0.67 17.04
C PHE A 175 8.46 -2.15 16.70
N GLY A 176 7.97 -2.44 15.50
CA GLY A 176 7.84 -3.80 14.97
C GLY A 176 6.43 -4.41 15.07
N ASP A 177 5.56 -3.87 15.93
CA ASP A 177 4.18 -4.35 16.10
C ASP A 177 3.32 -4.22 14.82
N HIS A 178 3.78 -3.41 13.87
CA HIS A 178 3.12 -3.09 12.60
C HIS A 178 3.99 -3.41 11.38
N ILE A 179 4.89 -4.39 11.48
CA ILE A 179 5.63 -4.93 10.33
C ILE A 179 5.07 -6.30 9.97
N PHE A 180 4.59 -6.43 8.73
CA PHE A 180 4.05 -7.67 8.17
C PHE A 180 5.03 -8.23 7.16
N ILE A 181 5.30 -9.53 7.21
CA ILE A 181 6.31 -10.17 6.37
C ILE A 181 5.61 -11.17 5.45
N GLU A 182 5.89 -11.08 4.15
CA GLU A 182 5.41 -11.99 3.12
C GLU A 182 6.60 -12.58 2.37
N HIS A 183 6.61 -13.89 2.17
CA HIS A 183 7.63 -14.58 1.38
C HIS A 183 7.03 -14.96 0.02
N VAL A 184 7.65 -14.51 -1.07
CA VAL A 184 7.15 -14.80 -2.43
C VAL A 184 7.20 -16.31 -2.73
N ALA A 185 8.13 -17.05 -2.12
CA ALA A 185 8.16 -18.51 -2.19
C ALA A 185 6.94 -19.20 -1.55
N ASP A 186 6.27 -18.54 -0.60
CA ASP A 186 5.08 -19.04 0.09
C ASP A 186 3.77 -18.55 -0.55
N VAL A 187 3.84 -17.67 -1.56
CA VAL A 187 2.67 -17.24 -2.32
C VAL A 187 2.18 -18.44 -3.13
N PRO A 188 0.98 -18.99 -2.86
CA PRO A 188 0.45 -20.07 -3.66
C PRO A 188 0.33 -19.55 -5.09
N ARG A 189 1.13 -20.11 -6.01
CA ARG A 189 0.96 -19.92 -7.45
C ARG A 189 -0.51 -20.14 -7.74
N SER A 190 -1.23 -19.06 -8.06
CA SER A 190 -2.65 -19.12 -8.37
C SER A 190 -2.85 -20.18 -9.44
N ALA A 191 -3.65 -21.19 -9.09
CA ALA A 191 -3.93 -22.34 -9.92
C ALA A 191 -4.24 -21.89 -11.36
N ALA A 192 -3.37 -22.28 -12.28
CA ALA A 192 -3.79 -22.48 -13.66
C ALA A 192 -5.00 -23.43 -13.60
N SER A 193 -6.11 -22.94 -14.13
CA SER A 193 -7.40 -23.59 -14.23
C SER A 193 -7.28 -25.10 -14.52
N SER A 194 -7.64 -25.92 -13.54
CA SER A 194 -8.02 -27.32 -13.74
C SER A 194 -9.37 -27.51 -13.04
N PRO A 195 -10.45 -27.84 -13.78
CA PRO A 195 -11.77 -28.02 -13.17
C PRO A 195 -11.76 -29.37 -12.46
N GLY A 196 -11.81 -29.38 -11.12
CA GLY A 196 -12.08 -30.63 -10.41
C GLY A 196 -11.59 -30.81 -8.97
N ARG A 197 -10.86 -29.88 -8.36
CA ARG A 197 -10.56 -29.97 -6.92
C ARG A 197 -10.68 -28.63 -6.21
N ARG A 198 -11.65 -28.54 -5.29
CA ARG A 198 -11.73 -27.47 -4.30
C ARG A 198 -10.49 -27.55 -3.41
N PRO A 199 -9.65 -26.51 -3.30
CA PRO A 199 -8.67 -26.47 -2.22
C PRO A 199 -9.41 -26.22 -0.90
N ARG A 200 -9.09 -27.00 0.12
CA ARG A 200 -9.55 -26.77 1.50
C ARG A 200 -9.09 -25.38 1.94
N ALA A 201 -10.02 -24.58 2.46
CA ALA A 201 -9.73 -23.29 3.05
C ALA A 201 -8.86 -23.48 4.31
N GLY A 202 -7.57 -23.18 4.21
CA GLY A 202 -6.70 -22.89 5.35
C GLY A 202 -6.59 -21.37 5.56
N PRO A 203 -6.31 -20.91 6.79
CA PRO A 203 -6.28 -19.49 7.09
C PRO A 203 -5.09 -18.81 6.39
N ARG A 204 -5.36 -17.77 5.60
CA ARG A 204 -4.36 -16.88 4.99
C ARG A 204 -3.70 -16.09 6.11
N LEU A 205 -2.51 -16.48 6.56
CA LEU A 205 -1.78 -15.74 7.59
C LEU A 205 -0.71 -14.87 6.94
N CYS A 206 -1.06 -13.61 6.69
CA CYS A 206 -0.11 -12.52 6.79
C CYS A 206 0.37 -12.56 8.25
N ARG A 207 1.57 -13.11 8.52
CA ARG A 207 2.04 -13.28 9.90
C ARG A 207 2.46 -11.91 10.41
N ARG A 208 1.64 -11.33 11.29
CA ARG A 208 2.04 -10.16 12.10
C ARG A 208 3.34 -10.52 12.81
N TRP A 209 4.39 -9.75 12.59
CA TRP A 209 5.61 -9.97 13.35
C TRP A 209 5.36 -9.68 14.83
N GLY A 210 5.75 -10.60 15.70
CA GLY A 210 5.57 -10.50 17.13
C GLY A 210 6.56 -11.43 17.85
N PRO A 211 6.67 -11.34 19.19
CA PRO A 211 7.71 -12.03 19.98
C PRO A 211 7.68 -13.58 19.89
N ARG A 212 6.69 -14.17 19.21
CA ARG A 212 6.59 -15.62 18.97
C ARG A 212 7.10 -16.08 17.60
N CYS A 213 7.60 -15.16 16.77
CA CYS A 213 8.15 -15.48 15.45
C CYS A 213 9.67 -15.74 15.48
N ALA A 214 10.31 -15.65 16.64
CA ALA A 214 11.69 -16.08 16.85
C ALA A 214 11.68 -17.58 17.22
N GLY A 215 11.85 -18.44 16.22
CA GLY A 215 12.01 -19.88 16.36
C GLY A 215 12.83 -20.41 15.20
#